data_AF-A0A962JPH0-F1
#
_entry.id   AF-A0A962JPH0-F1
#
_cell.length_a   1.000
_cell.length_b   1.000
_cell.length_c   1.000
_cell.angle_alpha   90.00
_cell.angle_beta   90.00
_cell.angle_gamma   90.00
#
_symmetry.space_group_name_H-M   'P 1'
#
loop_
_entity.id
_entity.type
_entity.pdbx_description
1 polymer ?
#
loop_
_entity_poly.entity_id
_entity_poly.type
_entity_poly.pdbx_seq_one_letter_code
_entity_poly.pdbx_strand_id
1 'polypeptide(L)'
;MDMVQEHSGKIIELLLGYGPKLLLALVVLIVGLWVVNRVVALINAAMTKKEVELTLKRFLLSLTGIMLKALLLISVASMIGIETTSFIAVLGAAGLAIG
;
A
#
# COMPACT_ATOMS: atom_id res chain seq x y z
N MET A 1 31.13 -18.02 27.87
CA MET A 1 31.01 -17.78 26.41
C MET A 1 29.54 -17.85 26.00
N ASP A 2 28.64 -17.36 26.87
CA ASP A 2 27.21 -17.71 26.84
C ASP A 2 26.34 -16.53 26.38
N MET A 3 26.91 -15.31 26.37
CA MET A 3 26.21 -14.08 25.96
C MET A 3 26.14 -13.89 24.43
N VAL A 4 26.92 -14.64 23.65
CA VAL A 4 26.91 -14.62 22.17
C VAL A 4 25.87 -15.59 21.60
N GLN A 5 25.58 -16.68 22.32
CA GLN A 5 24.60 -17.70 21.91
C GLN A 5 23.14 -17.19 22.07
N GLU A 6 22.89 -16.40 23.12
CA GLU A 6 21.53 -15.94 23.46
C GLU A 6 20.98 -14.85 22.51
N HIS A 7 21.84 -13.99 21.96
CA HIS A 7 21.43 -13.01 20.92
C HIS A 7 21.28 -13.64 19.54
N SER A 8 22.12 -14.63 19.20
CA SER A 8 22.09 -15.30 17.90
C SER A 8 20.80 -16.12 17.71
N GLY A 9 20.28 -16.74 18.78
CA GLY A 9 19.01 -17.47 18.75
C GLY A 9 17.80 -16.58 18.45
N LYS A 10 17.70 -15.42 19.12
CA LYS A 10 16.58 -14.46 18.91
C LYS A 10 16.59 -13.83 17.53
N ILE A 11 17.76 -13.52 16.98
CA ILE A 11 17.88 -12.94 15.63
C ILE A 11 17.44 -13.96 14.57
N ILE A 12 17.82 -15.24 14.71
CA ILE A 12 17.42 -16.31 13.79
C ILE A 12 15.91 -16.59 13.89
N GLU A 13 15.33 -16.58 15.08
CA GLU A 13 13.90 -16.79 15.31
C GLU A 13 13.05 -15.62 14.75
N LEU A 14 13.52 -14.38 14.91
CA LEU A 14 12.91 -13.20 14.28
C LEU A 14 13.06 -13.22 12.75
N LEU A 15 14.22 -13.60 12.22
CA LEU A 15 14.45 -13.70 10.77
C LEU A 15 13.58 -14.77 10.13
N LEU A 16 13.39 -15.93 10.78
CA LEU A 16 12.50 -16.99 10.29
C LEU A 16 11.02 -16.59 10.38
N GLY A 17 10.63 -15.79 11.38
CA GLY A 17 9.26 -15.28 11.52
C GLY A 17 8.88 -14.12 10.59
N TYR A 18 9.83 -13.24 10.27
CA TYR A 18 9.60 -12.02 9.48
C TYR A 18 10.10 -12.12 8.02
N GLY A 19 11.08 -12.96 7.73
CA GLY A 19 11.65 -13.15 6.38
C GLY A 19 10.61 -13.54 5.33
N PRO A 20 9.77 -14.57 5.57
CA PRO A 20 8.70 -14.93 4.64
C PRO A 20 7.65 -13.83 4.47
N LYS A 21 7.33 -13.09 5.54
CA LYS A 21 6.37 -11.97 5.50
C LYS A 21 6.88 -10.82 4.64
N LEU A 22 8.17 -10.49 4.74
CA LEU A 22 8.83 -9.48 3.91
C LEU A 22 8.82 -9.88 2.42
N LEU A 23 9.09 -11.15 2.12
CA LEU A 23 9.02 -11.65 0.75
C LEU A 23 7.59 -11.56 0.18
N LEU A 24 6.59 -12.01 0.95
CA LEU A 24 5.19 -11.90 0.56
C LEU A 24 4.77 -10.43 0.38
N ALA A 25 5.19 -9.55 1.27
CA ALA A 25 4.91 -8.12 1.20
C ALA A 25 5.51 -7.48 -0.07
N LEU A 26 6.73 -7.85 -0.46
CA LEU A 26 7.34 -7.41 -1.72
C LEU A 26 6.56 -7.93 -2.94
N VAL A 27 6.17 -9.20 -2.95
CA VAL A 27 5.35 -9.77 -4.03
C VAL A 27 4.02 -9.04 -4.14
N VAL A 28 3.34 -8.82 -3.01
CA VAL A 28 2.06 -8.09 -2.97
C VAL A 28 2.24 -6.63 -3.39
N LEU A 29 3.35 -5.97 -3.04
CA LEU A 29 3.62 -4.61 -3.48
C LEU A 29 3.75 -4.54 -5.01
N ILE A 30 4.53 -5.45 -5.62
CA ILE A 30 4.75 -5.47 -7.07
C ILE A 30 3.43 -5.80 -7.81
N VAL A 31 2.76 -6.89 -7.41
CA VAL A 31 1.50 -7.31 -8.02
C VAL A 31 0.41 -6.26 -7.76
N GLY A 32 0.34 -5.71 -6.56
CA GLY A 32 -0.61 -4.68 -6.16
C GLY A 32 -0.45 -3.42 -6.99
N LEU A 33 0.78 -2.92 -7.21
CA LEU A 33 1.00 -1.75 -8.07
C LEU A 33 0.54 -2.01 -9.50
N TRP A 34 0.76 -3.21 -10.02
CA TRP A 34 0.25 -3.63 -11.32
C TRP A 34 -1.30 -3.65 -11.34
N VAL A 35 -1.95 -4.19 -10.32
CA VAL A 35 -3.41 -4.20 -10.16
C VAL A 35 -3.96 -2.77 -10.09
N VAL A 36 -3.35 -1.90 -9.29
CA VAL A 36 -3.78 -0.50 -9.15
C VAL A 36 -3.72 0.21 -10.50
N ASN A 37 -2.62 0.07 -11.23
CA ASN A 37 -2.49 0.67 -12.56
C ASN A 37 -3.55 0.13 -13.53
N ARG A 38 -3.88 -1.17 -13.45
CA ARG A 38 -4.94 -1.77 -14.26
C ARG A 38 -6.32 -1.21 -13.91
N VAL A 39 -6.64 -1.09 -12.63
CA VAL A 39 -7.92 -0.52 -12.16
C VAL A 39 -8.06 0.94 -12.61
N VAL A 40 -7.02 1.75 -12.46
CA VAL A 40 -7.03 3.14 -12.93
C VAL A 40 -7.22 3.21 -14.45
N ALA A 41 -6.60 2.32 -15.22
CA ALA A 41 -6.81 2.25 -16.66
C ALA A 41 -8.25 1.87 -17.04
N LEU A 42 -8.88 0.95 -16.30
CA LEU A 42 -10.29 0.58 -16.50
C LEU A 42 -11.23 1.76 -16.20
N ILE A 43 -10.98 2.49 -15.12
CA ILE A 43 -11.75 3.68 -14.77
C ILE A 43 -11.59 4.77 -15.83
N ASN A 44 -10.37 4.98 -16.33
CA ASN A 44 -10.09 5.90 -17.43
C ASN A 44 -10.87 5.54 -18.69
N ALA A 45 -10.90 4.25 -19.06
CA ALA A 45 -11.67 3.77 -20.20
C ALA A 45 -13.18 4.00 -20.01
N ALA A 46 -13.71 3.70 -18.82
CA ALA A 46 -15.12 3.92 -18.49
C ALA A 46 -15.52 5.41 -18.56
N MET A 47 -14.68 6.31 -18.03
CA MET A 47 -14.91 7.76 -18.10
C MET A 47 -14.83 8.31 -19.52
N THR A 48 -13.95 7.76 -20.35
CA THR A 48 -13.84 8.15 -21.77
C THR A 48 -15.09 7.75 -22.55
N LYS A 49 -15.64 6.55 -22.28
CA LYS A 49 -16.91 6.10 -22.89
C LYS A 49 -18.12 6.96 -22.46
N LYS A 50 -18.06 7.55 -21.27
CA LYS A 50 -19.09 8.42 -20.72
C LYS A 50 -18.90 9.91 -21.03
N GLU A 51 -17.91 10.26 -21.87
CA GLU A 51 -17.63 11.64 -22.27
C GLU A 51 -17.46 12.60 -21.08
N VAL A 52 -16.80 12.11 -20.01
CA VAL A 52 -16.52 12.94 -18.82
C VAL A 52 -15.53 14.06 -19.18
N GLU A 53 -15.84 15.27 -18.74
CA GLU A 53 -14.99 16.47 -18.88
C GLU A 53 -13.54 16.24 -18.44
N LEU A 54 -12.59 16.80 -19.20
CA LEU A 54 -11.16 16.52 -19.04
C LEU A 54 -10.63 16.84 -17.62
N THR A 55 -11.06 17.97 -17.05
CA THR A 55 -10.63 18.42 -15.72
C THR A 55 -11.12 17.47 -14.63
N LEU A 56 -12.40 17.10 -14.68
CA LEU A 56 -13.00 16.18 -13.72
C LEU A 56 -12.39 14.78 -13.85
N LYS A 57 -12.19 14.32 -15.09
CA LYS A 57 -11.51 13.06 -15.38
C LYS A 57 -10.11 13.01 -14.77
N ARG A 58 -9.29 14.07 -14.94
CA ARG A 58 -7.94 14.14 -14.35
C ARG A 58 -7.99 14.12 -12.82
N PHE A 59 -8.91 14.88 -12.23
CA PHE A 59 -9.10 14.91 -10.77
C PHE A 59 -9.50 13.53 -10.21
N LEU A 60 -10.49 12.87 -10.81
CA LEU A 60 -10.94 11.57 -10.32
C LEU A 60 -9.89 10.46 -10.53
N LEU A 61 -9.16 10.49 -11.65
CA LEU A 61 -8.08 9.54 -11.91
C LEU A 61 -6.91 9.73 -10.95
N SER A 62 -6.52 10.98 -10.66
CA SER A 62 -5.45 11.25 -9.69
C SER A 62 -5.88 10.86 -8.27
N LEU A 63 -7.09 11.23 -7.85
CA LEU A 63 -7.64 10.89 -6.54
C LEU A 63 -7.74 9.38 -6.35
N THR A 64 -8.30 8.67 -7.33
CA THR A 64 -8.41 7.20 -7.28
C THR A 64 -7.05 6.54 -7.27
N GLY A 65 -6.12 7.00 -8.10
CA GLY A 65 -4.76 6.47 -8.16
C GLY A 65 -3.99 6.65 -6.85
N ILE A 66 -4.11 7.82 -6.21
CA ILE A 66 -3.47 8.11 -4.91
C ILE A 66 -4.10 7.25 -3.82
N MET A 67 -5.44 7.19 -3.75
CA MET A 67 -6.15 6.39 -2.74
C MET A 67 -5.80 4.91 -2.82
N LEU A 68 -5.83 4.32 -4.03
CA LEU A 68 -5.50 2.90 -4.21
C LEU A 68 -4.03 2.60 -3.85
N LYS A 69 -3.09 3.49 -4.20
CA LYS A 69 -1.68 3.34 -3.81
C LYS A 69 -1.49 3.46 -2.31
N ALA A 70 -2.17 4.41 -1.66
CA ALA A 70 -2.11 4.59 -0.21
C ALA A 70 -2.63 3.35 0.53
N LEU A 71 -3.77 2.80 0.09
CA LEU A 71 -4.34 1.56 0.64
C LEU A 71 -3.40 0.37 0.44
N LEU A 72 -2.77 0.25 -0.74
CA LEU A 72 -1.79 -0.79 -1.00
C LEU A 72 -0.59 -0.69 -0.06
N LEU A 73 -0.02 0.52 0.11
CA LEU A 73 1.12 0.75 0.99
C LEU A 73 0.77 0.44 2.46
N ILE A 74 -0.40 0.85 2.92
CA ILE A 74 -0.91 0.51 4.27
C ILE A 74 -1.05 -1.02 4.42
N SER A 75 -1.59 -1.69 3.41
CA SER A 75 -1.75 -3.15 3.44
C SER A 75 -0.39 -3.84 3.56
N VAL A 76 0.58 -3.45 2.73
CA VAL A 76 1.95 -4.00 2.75
C VAL A 76 2.65 -3.71 4.08
N ALA A 77 2.52 -2.49 4.61
CA ALA A 77 3.07 -2.11 5.91
C ALA A 77 2.47 -2.93 7.06
N SER A 78 1.15 -3.17 7.04
CA SER A 78 0.48 -4.00 8.03
C SER A 78 0.94 -5.47 7.96
N MET A 79 1.18 -6.03 6.77
CA MET A 79 1.68 -7.39 6.60
C MET A 79 3.05 -7.64 7.25
N ILE A 80 3.91 -6.61 7.29
CA ILE A 80 5.23 -6.68 7.93
C ILE A 80 5.18 -6.29 9.42
N GLY A 81 4.00 -6.01 9.97
CA GLY A 81 3.78 -5.71 11.38
C GLY A 81 3.96 -4.25 11.78
N ILE A 82 3.93 -3.32 10.82
CA ILE A 82 3.91 -1.89 11.11
C ILE A 82 2.50 -1.49 11.53
N GLU A 83 2.38 -0.74 12.63
CA GLU A 83 1.12 -0.13 13.04
C GLU A 83 0.73 1.02 12.11
N THR A 84 -0.31 0.80 11.29
CA THR A 84 -0.72 1.75 10.26
C THR A 84 -1.80 2.74 10.72
N THR A 85 -2.26 2.65 11.97
CA THR A 85 -3.37 3.46 12.51
C THR A 85 -3.12 4.96 12.38
N SER A 86 -1.92 5.43 12.71
CA SER A 86 -1.54 6.84 12.57
C SER A 86 -1.55 7.32 11.12
N PHE A 87 -1.18 6.44 10.18
CA PHE A 87 -1.24 6.75 8.75
C PHE A 87 -2.69 6.89 8.26
N ILE A 88 -3.57 5.99 8.72
CA ILE A 88 -5.00 6.06 8.40
C ILE A 88 -5.61 7.35 8.95
N ALA A 89 -5.26 7.77 10.17
CA ALA A 89 -5.71 9.03 10.74
C ALA A 89 -5.28 10.25 9.90
N VAL A 90 -4.01 10.30 9.47
CA VAL A 90 -3.49 11.37 8.61
C VAL A 90 -4.17 11.38 7.24
N LEU A 91 -4.36 10.20 6.62
CA LEU A 91 -5.09 10.09 5.36
C LEU A 91 -6.56 10.51 5.49
N GLY A 92 -7.20 10.19 6.61
CA GLY A 92 -8.57 10.63 6.91
C GLY A 92 -8.65 12.16 7.05
N ALA A 93 -7.70 12.77 7.75
CA ALA A 93 -7.61 14.24 7.86
C ALA A 93 -7.32 14.90 6.50
N ALA A 94 -6.42 14.32 5.69
CA ALA A 94 -6.14 14.79 4.34
C ALA A 94 -7.37 14.67 3.42
N GLY A 95 -8.13 13.58 3.53
CA GLY A 95 -9.37 13.39 2.79
C GLY A 95 -10.42 14.45 3.14
N LEU A 96 -10.56 14.81 4.42
CA LEU A 96 -11.43 15.89 4.86
C LEU A 96 -10.99 17.27 4.33
N ALA A 97 -9.68 17.51 4.21
CA ALA A 97 -9.15 18.78 3.70
C ALA A 97 -9.26 18.93 2.17
N ILE A 98 -9.28 17.82 1.43
CA ILE A 98 -9.48 17.79 -0.03
C ILE A 98 -10.97 17.92 -0.39
N GLY A 99 -11.87 17.49 0.51
CA GLY A 99 -13.33 17.49 0.35
C GLY A 99 -14.00 18.83 0.60
#